data_AF-A0A1A6C074-F1
#
_entry.id   AF-A0A1A6C074-F1
#
_cell.length_a   1.000
_cell.length_b   1.000
_cell.length_c   1.000
_cell.angle_alpha   90.00
_cell.angle_beta   90.00
_cell.angle_gamma   90.00
#
_symmetry.space_group_name_H-M   'P 1'
#
loop_
_entity.id
_entity.type
_entity.pdbx_description
1 polymer ?
#
loop_
_entity_poly.entity_id
_entity_poly.type
_entity_poly.pdbx_seq_one_letter_code
_entity_poly.pdbx_strand_id
1 'polypeptide(L)'
;MRKLFKREGDASLGHNPLGALSIIVMLSLLLLQTILGLFAVNDDGGASGPLSQWVSYGTGRRFAHLHAFNFNLLLLLIGLHLAAIVFYRLFRGENLVSAMIHGYKSHRAAGETPYFVPLWRAALVAASIFVGVVLLVKI
;
A
#
# COMPACT_ATOMS: atom_id res chain seq x y z
N MET A 1 42.93 9.71 2.12
CA MET A 1 41.51 10.09 2.32
C MET A 1 40.54 9.38 1.34
N ARG A 2 40.64 8.06 1.15
CA ARG A 2 39.83 7.31 0.15
C ARG A 2 38.95 6.21 0.76
N LYS A 3 38.85 6.17 2.09
CA LYS A 3 38.09 5.14 2.85
C LYS A 3 36.79 5.64 3.46
N LEU A 4 36.40 6.90 3.23
CA LEU A 4 35.15 7.48 3.79
C LEU A 4 33.91 7.25 2.91
N PHE A 5 34.06 6.65 1.73
CA PHE A 5 32.96 6.31 0.82
C PHE A 5 32.66 4.81 0.78
N LYS A 6 33.19 4.04 1.73
CA LYS A 6 32.79 2.64 1.89
C LYS A 6 31.43 2.64 2.58
N ARG A 7 30.37 2.69 1.76
CA ARG A 7 29.01 2.40 2.16
C ARG A 7 28.99 0.91 2.51
N GLU A 8 29.34 0.58 3.74
CA GLU A 8 28.99 -0.70 4.36
C GLU A 8 27.47 -0.65 4.53
N GLY A 9 26.77 -0.88 3.42
CA GLY A 9 25.35 -1.15 3.46
C GLY A 9 25.23 -2.47 4.18
N ASP A 10 24.69 -2.46 5.40
CA ASP A 10 24.24 -3.65 6.08
C ASP A 10 23.50 -4.51 5.05
N ALA A 11 24.12 -5.65 4.74
CA ALA A 11 23.66 -6.59 3.73
C ALA A 11 22.50 -7.41 4.32
N SER A 12 21.49 -6.73 4.82
CA SER A 12 20.25 -7.33 5.29
C SER A 12 19.32 -7.55 4.10
N LEU A 13 18.82 -8.79 3.94
CA LEU A 13 17.75 -9.06 2.98
C LEU A 13 16.46 -8.50 3.55
N GLY A 14 15.79 -7.66 2.78
CA GLY A 14 14.37 -7.38 3.01
C GLY A 14 14.04 -6.49 4.22
N HIS A 15 14.95 -5.65 4.71
CA HIS A 15 14.63 -4.66 5.75
C HIS A 15 14.27 -3.29 5.18
N ASN A 16 13.38 -3.21 4.19
CA ASN A 16 12.65 -1.96 3.94
C ASN A 16 11.28 -2.04 4.65
N PRO A 17 11.24 -1.88 6.00
CA PRO A 17 9.99 -2.01 6.76
C PRO A 17 8.95 -0.99 6.31
N LEU A 18 9.40 0.20 5.90
CA LEU A 18 8.54 1.23 5.32
C LEU A 18 7.99 0.80 3.95
N GLY A 19 8.80 0.15 3.12
CA GLY A 19 8.36 -0.41 1.84
C GLY A 19 7.33 -1.53 2.02
N ALA A 20 7.54 -2.44 2.98
CA ALA A 20 6.58 -3.50 3.30
C ALA A 20 5.25 -2.92 3.82
N LEU A 21 5.31 -1.94 4.72
CA LEU A 21 4.12 -1.25 5.23
C LEU A 21 3.36 -0.54 4.10
N SER A 22 4.08 0.13 3.19
CA SER A 22 3.49 0.81 2.02
C SER A 22 2.64 -0.13 1.17
N ILE A 23 3.14 -1.33 0.88
CA ILE A 23 2.41 -2.30 0.05
C ILE A 23 1.16 -2.80 0.79
N ILE A 24 1.27 -3.13 2.08
CA ILE A 24 0.13 -3.58 2.89
C ILE A 24 -0.96 -2.50 2.91
N VAL A 25 -0.60 -1.24 3.14
CA VAL A 25 -1.53 -0.11 3.14
C VAL A 25 -2.18 0.07 1.77
N MET A 26 -1.38 0.07 0.69
CA MET A 26 -1.90 0.24 -0.68
C MET A 26 -2.87 -0.87 -1.07
N LEU A 27 -2.53 -2.14 -0.81
CA LEU A 27 -3.41 -3.28 -1.10
C LEU A 27 -4.70 -3.22 -0.27
N SER A 28 -4.60 -2.81 1.00
CA SER A 28 -5.77 -2.65 1.87
C SER A 28 -6.70 -1.56 1.36
N LEU A 29 -6.16 -0.40 0.96
CA LEU A 29 -6.94 0.70 0.39
C LEU A 29 -7.49 0.36 -0.99
N LEU A 30 -6.79 -0.44 -1.80
CA LEU A 30 -7.29 -0.92 -3.09
C LEU A 30 -8.47 -1.89 -2.93
N LEU A 31 -8.39 -2.79 -1.94
CA LEU A 31 -9.50 -3.66 -1.58
C LEU A 31 -10.70 -2.82 -1.11
N LEU A 32 -10.46 -1.85 -0.23
CA LEU A 32 -11.49 -0.91 0.22
C LEU A 32 -12.10 -0.13 -0.95
N GLN A 33 -11.29 0.38 -1.88
CA GLN A 33 -11.75 1.09 -3.08
C GLN A 33 -12.75 0.25 -3.86
N THR A 34 -12.42 -1.03 -4.05
CA THR A 34 -13.24 -1.99 -4.78
C THR A 34 -14.56 -2.24 -4.04
N ILE A 35 -14.51 -2.49 -2.73
CA ILE A 35 -15.71 -2.70 -1.91
C ILE A 35 -16.61 -1.45 -1.95
N LEU A 36 -16.08 -0.26 -1.73
CA LEU A 36 -16.86 0.98 -1.76
C LEU A 36 -17.50 1.20 -3.14
N GLY A 37 -16.76 0.93 -4.22
CA GLY A 37 -17.26 1.08 -5.59
C GLY A 37 -18.37 0.09 -5.94
N LEU A 38 -18.33 -1.14 -5.41
CA LEU A 38 -19.37 -2.15 -5.64
C LEU A 38 -20.74 -1.72 -5.11
N PHE A 39 -20.77 -0.99 -3.99
CA PHE A 39 -22.01 -0.54 -3.33
C PHE A 39 -22.32 0.95 -3.55
N ALA A 40 -21.50 1.68 -4.30
CA ALA A 40 -21.68 3.11 -4.55
C ALA A 40 -22.95 3.38 -5.39
N VAL A 41 -23.64 4.47 -5.07
CA VAL A 41 -24.84 4.94 -5.81
C VAL A 41 -24.58 6.33 -6.37
N ASN A 42 -24.95 6.56 -7.63
CA ASN A 42 -24.85 7.86 -8.31
C ASN A 42 -26.24 8.51 -8.50
N ASP A 43 -26.29 9.84 -8.57
CA ASP A 43 -27.55 10.61 -8.61
C ASP A 43 -28.32 10.46 -9.91
N ASP A 44 -27.59 10.24 -11.00
CA ASP A 44 -28.09 10.08 -12.37
C ASP A 44 -28.42 8.62 -12.71
N GLY A 45 -28.20 7.68 -11.78
CA GLY A 45 -28.50 6.25 -11.95
C GLY A 45 -27.64 5.50 -12.97
N GLY A 46 -26.94 6.20 -13.85
CA GLY A 46 -26.22 5.61 -15.00
C GLY A 46 -24.92 4.87 -14.67
N ALA A 47 -24.32 5.14 -13.51
CA ALA A 47 -22.99 4.60 -13.16
C ALA A 47 -22.91 4.02 -11.74
N SER A 48 -24.01 3.50 -11.19
CA SER A 48 -23.99 2.90 -9.84
C SER A 48 -23.27 1.55 -9.82
N GLY A 49 -22.73 1.17 -8.67
CA GLY A 49 -22.09 -0.12 -8.47
C GLY A 49 -23.07 -1.30 -8.63
N PRO A 50 -22.60 -2.47 -9.08
CA PRO A 50 -23.46 -3.64 -9.36
C PRO A 50 -24.18 -4.19 -8.11
N LEU A 51 -23.64 -3.95 -6.91
CA LEU A 51 -24.22 -4.36 -5.63
C LEU A 51 -24.96 -3.21 -4.92
N SER A 52 -25.15 -2.05 -5.58
CA SER A 52 -25.84 -0.89 -4.99
C SER A 52 -27.27 -1.19 -4.52
N GLN A 53 -27.97 -2.14 -5.15
CA GLN A 53 -29.32 -2.58 -4.77
C GLN A 53 -29.41 -3.22 -3.36
N TRP A 54 -28.28 -3.64 -2.78
CA TRP A 54 -28.23 -4.28 -1.46
C TRP A 54 -28.10 -3.28 -0.30
N VAL A 55 -28.01 -1.97 -0.61
CA VAL A 55 -27.86 -0.90 0.38
C VAL A 55 -28.88 0.21 0.13
N SER A 56 -29.21 0.98 1.17
CA SER A 56 -30.07 2.15 1.00
C SER A 56 -29.36 3.24 0.20
N TYR A 57 -30.12 4.07 -0.51
CA TYR A 57 -29.59 5.20 -1.29
C TYR A 57 -28.65 6.09 -0.46
N GLY A 58 -29.03 6.43 0.78
CA GLY A 58 -28.19 7.23 1.68
C GLY A 58 -26.85 6.58 2.01
N THR A 59 -26.82 5.26 2.24
CA THR A 59 -25.57 4.52 2.47
C THR A 59 -24.74 4.41 1.20
N GLY A 60 -25.35 4.10 0.06
CA GLY A 60 -24.66 4.03 -1.23
C GLY A 60 -24.05 5.38 -1.64
N ARG A 61 -24.72 6.50 -1.34
CA ARG A 61 -24.17 7.85 -1.52
C ARG A 61 -22.96 8.10 -0.65
N ARG A 62 -22.99 7.69 0.62
CA ARG A 62 -21.82 7.77 1.49
C ARG A 62 -20.65 6.94 0.94
N PHE A 63 -20.91 5.73 0.45
CA PHE A 63 -19.87 4.92 -0.19
C PHE A 63 -19.30 5.56 -1.45
N ALA A 64 -20.10 6.24 -2.27
CA ALA A 64 -19.61 6.99 -3.42
C ALA A 64 -18.65 8.13 -3.00
N HIS A 65 -18.99 8.90 -1.96
CA HIS A 65 -18.11 9.94 -1.42
C HIS A 65 -16.79 9.35 -0.89
N LEU A 66 -16.87 8.26 -0.13
CA LEU A 66 -15.68 7.58 0.40
C LEU A 66 -14.84 6.95 -0.71
N HIS A 67 -15.46 6.42 -1.76
CA HIS A 67 -14.77 5.88 -2.93
C HIS A 67 -13.95 6.97 -3.63
N ALA A 68 -14.50 8.17 -3.80
CA ALA A 68 -13.78 9.30 -4.38
C ALA A 68 -12.63 9.79 -3.48
N PHE A 69 -12.85 9.87 -2.17
CA PHE A 69 -11.81 10.25 -1.22
C PHE A 69 -10.66 9.22 -1.18
N ASN A 70 -11.00 7.93 -1.06
CA ASN A 70 -10.03 6.84 -1.01
C ASN A 70 -9.23 6.72 -2.32
N PHE A 71 -9.84 7.04 -3.47
CA PHE A 71 -9.14 7.14 -4.75
C PHE A 71 -8.01 8.18 -4.70
N ASN A 72 -8.29 9.38 -4.19
CA ASN A 72 -7.29 10.44 -4.06
C ASN A 72 -6.17 10.04 -3.09
N LEU A 73 -6.52 9.37 -1.99
CA LEU A 73 -5.55 8.84 -1.04
C LEU A 73 -4.64 7.77 -1.66
N LEU A 74 -5.21 6.87 -2.47
CA LEU A 74 -4.44 5.88 -3.25
C LEU A 74 -3.49 6.56 -4.23
N LEU A 75 -3.94 7.58 -4.96
CA LEU A 75 -3.08 8.34 -5.88
C LEU A 75 -1.89 8.99 -5.16
N LEU A 76 -2.13 9.58 -3.99
CA LEU A 76 -1.06 10.15 -3.15
C LEU A 76 -0.02 9.09 -2.76
N LEU A 77 -0.48 7.92 -2.28
CA LEU A 77 0.41 6.82 -1.87
C LEU A 77 1.18 6.22 -3.04
N ILE A 78 0.54 6.05 -4.19
CA ILE A 78 1.19 5.61 -5.43
C ILE A 78 2.28 6.62 -5.82
N GLY A 79 1.98 7.92 -5.79
CA GLY A 79 2.95 8.97 -6.07
C GLY A 79 4.16 8.91 -5.12
N LEU A 80 3.91 8.77 -3.82
CA LEU A 80 4.96 8.62 -2.81
C LEU A 80 5.80 7.36 -3.04
N HIS A 81 5.16 6.24 -3.39
CA HIS A 81 5.84 4.99 -3.70
C HIS A 81 6.77 5.12 -4.92
N LEU A 82 6.28 5.72 -6.00
CA LEU A 82 7.09 5.97 -7.20
C LEU A 82 8.25 6.94 -6.91
N ALA A 83 8.01 8.00 -6.13
CA ALA A 83 9.06 8.92 -5.69
C ALA A 83 10.14 8.19 -4.89
N ALA A 84 9.76 7.27 -4.00
CA ALA A 84 10.70 6.44 -3.26
C ALA A 84 11.52 5.53 -4.20
N ILE A 85 10.90 4.90 -5.21
CA ILE A 85 11.62 4.08 -6.20
C ILE A 85 12.66 4.92 -6.95
N VAL A 86 12.26 6.12 -7.41
CA VAL A 86 13.18 7.04 -8.12
C VAL A 86 14.31 7.49 -7.19
N PHE A 87 13.99 7.83 -5.94
CA PHE A 87 14.99 8.20 -4.93
C PHE A 87 16.01 7.08 -4.70
N TYR A 88 15.56 5.84 -4.54
CA TYR A 88 16.46 4.69 -4.39
C TYR A 88 17.31 4.45 -5.65
N ARG A 89 16.72 4.63 -6.83
CA ARG A 89 17.46 4.47 -8.08
C ARG A 89 18.56 5.53 -8.25
N LEU A 90 18.27 6.80 -7.95
CA LEU A 90 19.18 7.93 -8.17
C LEU A 90 20.21 8.10 -7.04
N PHE A 91 19.78 8.02 -5.78
CA PHE A 91 20.64 8.30 -4.62
C PHE A 91 21.22 7.04 -3.96
N ARG A 92 20.54 5.89 -4.07
CA ARG A 92 21.04 4.62 -3.53
C ARG A 92 21.75 3.77 -4.59
N GLY A 93 21.54 4.05 -5.88
CA GLY A 93 22.05 3.24 -6.98
C GLY A 93 21.44 1.84 -7.02
N GLU A 94 20.36 1.60 -6.28
CA GLU A 94 19.70 0.29 -6.19
C GLU A 94 18.56 0.21 -7.21
N ASN A 95 18.62 -0.75 -8.13
CA ASN A 95 17.54 -1.01 -9.07
C ASN A 95 16.46 -1.89 -8.42
N LEU A 96 15.53 -1.24 -7.70
CA LEU A 96 14.41 -1.91 -7.06
C LEU A 96 13.40 -2.48 -8.07
N VAL A 97 13.25 -1.83 -9.23
CA VAL A 97 12.28 -2.23 -10.27
C VAL A 97 12.61 -3.64 -10.79
N SER A 98 13.89 -3.94 -11.00
CA SER A 98 14.31 -5.29 -11.43
C SER A 98 13.90 -6.37 -10.42
N ALA A 99 14.01 -6.08 -9.12
CA ALA A 99 13.62 -7.01 -8.06
C ALA A 99 12.10 -7.17 -7.95
N MET A 100 11.31 -6.14 -8.30
CA MET A 100 9.85 -6.21 -8.32
C MET A 100 9.32 -7.06 -9.47
N ILE A 101 9.99 -7.04 -10.63
CA ILE A 101 9.57 -7.80 -11.82
C ILE A 101 10.01 -9.27 -11.70
N HIS A 102 11.27 -9.51 -11.33
CA HIS A 102 11.82 -10.86 -11.32
C HIS A 102 11.66 -11.56 -9.97
N GLY A 103 11.40 -10.82 -8.89
CA GLY A 103 11.34 -11.37 -7.52
C GLY A 103 12.71 -11.62 -6.88
N TYR A 104 13.81 -11.41 -7.60
CA TYR A 104 15.17 -11.68 -7.13
C TYR A 104 15.97 -10.39 -6.89
N LYS A 105 16.61 -10.29 -5.71
CA LYS A 105 17.63 -9.26 -5.44
C LYS A 105 19.01 -9.84 -5.73
N SER A 106 19.80 -9.21 -6.60
CA SER A 106 21.11 -9.70 -7.06
C SER A 106 22.20 -9.75 -5.97
N HIS A 107 21.91 -9.34 -4.73
CA HIS A 107 22.89 -9.35 -3.65
C HIS A 107 22.79 -10.68 -2.89
N ARG A 108 23.89 -11.46 -2.92
CA ARG A 108 24.14 -12.54 -1.95
C ARG A 108 24.15 -11.91 -0.56
N ALA A 109 23.07 -12.06 0.20
CA ALA A 109 23.19 -11.79 1.62
C ALA A 109 23.83 -12.99 2.29
N ALA A 110 24.80 -12.68 3.13
CA ALA A 110 25.38 -13.64 4.03
C ALA A 110 24.35 -14.00 5.11
N GLY A 111 23.77 -15.20 5.02
CA GLY A 111 23.34 -15.94 6.21
C GLY A 111 21.98 -15.62 6.85
N GLU A 112 21.18 -14.66 6.37
CA GLU A 112 19.83 -14.43 6.94
C GLU A 112 18.81 -15.41 6.33
N THR A 113 18.28 -16.32 7.15
CA THR A 113 17.16 -17.20 6.79
C THR A 113 15.83 -16.48 7.04
N PRO A 114 14.90 -16.43 6.06
CA PRO A 114 13.57 -15.87 6.28
C PRO A 114 12.85 -16.66 7.38
N TYR A 115 12.39 -15.99 8.44
CA TYR A 115 11.53 -16.59 9.46
C TYR A 115 10.11 -16.03 9.35
N PHE A 116 9.11 -16.90 9.48
CA PHE A 116 7.72 -16.48 9.49
C PHE A 116 7.41 -15.73 10.80
N VAL A 117 6.78 -14.56 10.68
CA VAL A 117 6.24 -13.85 11.83
C VAL A 117 4.87 -14.42 12.21
N PRO A 118 4.52 -14.46 13.50
CA PRO A 118 3.25 -15.04 13.95
C PRO A 118 2.04 -14.21 13.52
N LEU A 119 0.95 -14.88 13.16
CA LEU A 119 -0.24 -14.31 12.48
C LEU A 119 -0.91 -13.17 13.25
N TRP A 120 -0.86 -13.18 14.58
CA TRP A 120 -1.47 -12.12 15.41
C TRP A 120 -0.83 -10.74 15.19
N ARG A 121 0.47 -10.68 14.85
CA ARG A 121 1.13 -9.40 14.53
C ARG A 121 0.60 -8.83 13.22
N ALA A 122 0.35 -9.68 12.23
CA ALA A 122 -0.32 -9.26 11.00
C ALA A 122 -1.75 -8.79 11.28
N ALA A 123 -2.48 -9.49 12.17
CA ALA A 123 -3.83 -9.10 12.58
C ALA A 123 -3.86 -7.72 13.27
N LEU A 124 -2.87 -7.38 14.11
CA LEU A 124 -2.79 -6.05 14.74
C LEU A 124 -2.52 -4.92 13.74
N VAL A 125 -1.67 -5.16 12.73
CA VAL A 125 -1.44 -4.19 11.66
C VAL A 125 -2.70 -4.02 10.81
N ALA A 126 -3.36 -5.10 10.45
CA ALA A 126 -4.62 -5.05 9.73
C ALA A 126 -5.71 -4.31 10.53
N ALA A 127 -5.82 -4.58 11.83
CA ALA A 127 -6.78 -3.93 12.71
C ALA A 127 -6.51 -2.42 12.88
N SER A 128 -5.25 -2.01 13.00
CA SER A 128 -4.90 -0.58 13.11
C SER A 128 -5.15 0.18 11.81
N ILE A 129 -4.86 -0.42 10.65
CA ILE A 129 -5.25 0.13 9.34
C ILE A 129 -6.78 0.24 9.24
N PHE A 130 -7.51 -0.82 9.63
CA PHE A 130 -8.97 -0.83 9.63
C PHE A 130 -9.55 0.29 10.51
N VAL A 131 -9.04 0.47 11.74
CA VAL A 131 -9.47 1.55 12.63
C VAL A 131 -9.16 2.92 12.03
N GLY A 132 -7.96 3.12 11.48
CA GLY A 132 -7.58 4.37 10.83
C GLY A 132 -8.51 4.73 9.66
N VAL A 133 -8.86 3.75 8.83
CA VAL A 133 -9.84 3.89 7.75
C VAL A 133 -11.22 4.26 8.30
N VAL A 134 -11.71 3.54 9.31
CA VAL A 134 -13.04 3.79 9.90
C VAL A 134 -13.14 5.17 10.54
N LEU A 135 -12.05 5.67 11.14
CA LEU A 135 -11.99 7.02 11.69
C LEU A 135 -11.97 8.08 10.59
N LEU A 136 -11.20 7.87 9.52
CA LEU A 136 -11.19 8.74 8.33
C LEU A 136 -12.56 8.81 7.64
N VAL A 137 -13.32 7.72 7.67
CA VAL A 137 -14.69 7.63 7.14
C VAL A 137 -15.72 8.38 8.00
N LYS A 138 -15.41 8.63 9.28
CA LYS A 138 -16.30 9.28 10.24
C LYS A 138 -16.06 10.80 10.39
N ILE A 139 -14.95 11.32 9.89
CA ILE A 139 -14.62 12.75 9.82
C ILE A 139 -15.22 13.32 8.54
#